data_AF-A0A7X2PRD3-F1
#
_entry.id   AF-A0A7X2PRD3-F1
#
_cell.length_a   1.000
_cell.length_b   1.000
_cell.length_c   1.000
_cell.angle_alpha   90.00
_cell.angle_beta   90.00
_cell.angle_gamma   90.00
#
_symmetry.space_group_name_H-M   'P 1'
#
loop_
_entity.id
_entity.type
_entity.pdbx_description
1 polymer ?
#
loop_
_entity_poly.entity_id
_entity_poly.type
_entity_poly.pdbx_seq_one_letter_code
_entity_poly.pdbx_strand_id
1 'polypeptide(L)'
;MKKFVFSLERVLHLRQAQARIEEMKLEQLYGERTAIETHERSLRDQRRQSESEICIRGEATAGELGALDAFQQHVQAEMQRSQQARAACERRIHAQLEIVTGKRREVKLLEKLKLQRRTAWKSDFEREIAQQAEESHLARWNRENIE
;
A
#
# COMPACT_ATOMS: atom_id res chain seq x y z
N MET A 1 -20.93 18.47 -29.21
CA MET A 1 -20.82 18.56 -27.73
C MET A 1 -19.35 18.56 -27.34
N LYS A 2 -18.89 19.58 -26.60
CA LYS A 2 -17.52 19.62 -26.08
C LYS A 2 -17.34 18.50 -25.05
N LYS A 3 -16.20 17.82 -25.02
CA LYS A 3 -15.87 16.81 -24.00
C LYS A 3 -15.09 17.47 -22.87
N PHE A 4 -15.31 17.03 -21.63
CA PHE A 4 -14.48 17.45 -20.49
C PHE A 4 -13.04 16.95 -20.66
N VAL A 5 -12.07 17.85 -20.49
CA VAL A 5 -10.63 17.51 -20.49
C VAL A 5 -9.99 18.08 -19.22
N PHE A 6 -9.33 17.22 -18.45
CA PHE A 6 -8.60 17.64 -17.26
C PHE A 6 -7.12 17.90 -17.62
N SER A 7 -6.67 19.14 -17.47
CA SER A 7 -5.31 19.55 -17.88
C SER A 7 -4.18 18.81 -17.14
N LEU A 8 -4.46 18.24 -15.96
CA LEU A 8 -3.48 17.55 -15.13
C LEU A 8 -3.67 16.02 -15.14
N GLU A 9 -4.39 15.47 -16.12
CA GLU A 9 -4.66 14.03 -16.22
C GLU A 9 -3.37 13.19 -16.23
N ARG A 10 -2.38 13.60 -17.04
CA ARG A 10 -1.08 12.93 -17.10
C ARG A 10 -0.34 12.97 -15.76
N VAL A 11 -0.44 14.08 -15.03
CA VAL A 11 0.19 14.22 -13.71
C VAL A 11 -0.51 13.33 -12.69
N LEU A 12 -1.84 13.25 -12.72
CA LEU A 12 -2.61 12.34 -11.87
C LEU A 12 -2.19 10.88 -12.09
N HIS A 13 -2.10 10.44 -13.34
CA HIS A 13 -1.64 9.08 -13.65
C HIS A 13 -0.22 8.81 -13.16
N LEU A 14 0.70 9.76 -13.35
CA LEU A 14 2.07 9.62 -12.86
C LEU A 14 2.10 9.50 -11.33
N ARG A 15 1.34 10.31 -10.61
CA ARG A 15 1.26 10.26 -9.13
C ARG A 15 0.62 8.96 -8.64
N GLN A 16 -0.39 8.46 -9.34
CA GLN A 16 -0.99 7.15 -9.04
C GLN A 16 0.02 6.02 -9.24
N ALA A 17 0.79 6.04 -10.33
CA ALA A 17 1.84 5.05 -10.57
C ALA A 17 2.93 5.10 -9.49
N GLN A 18 3.37 6.31 -9.10
CA GLN A 18 4.32 6.50 -8.00
C GLN A 18 3.78 5.94 -6.67
N ALA A 19 2.53 6.24 -6.32
CA ALA A 19 1.91 5.71 -5.11
C ALA A 19 1.90 4.17 -5.11
N ARG A 20 1.55 3.54 -6.24
CA ARG A 20 1.57 2.07 -6.39
C ARG A 20 2.96 1.48 -6.22
N ILE A 21 3.99 2.10 -6.78
CA ILE A 21 5.37 1.64 -6.61
C ILE A 21 5.77 1.66 -5.13
N GLU A 22 5.43 2.72 -4.41
CA GLU A 22 5.73 2.82 -2.98
C GLU A 22 4.91 1.82 -2.14
N GLU A 23 3.68 1.50 -2.55
CA GLU A 23 2.86 0.44 -1.94
C GLU A 23 3.48 -0.94 -2.16
N MET A 24 3.95 -1.26 -3.36
CA MET A 24 4.63 -2.53 -3.64
C MET A 24 5.91 -2.69 -2.81
N LYS A 25 6.69 -1.61 -2.63
CA LYS A 25 7.86 -1.63 -1.73
C LYS A 25 7.46 -1.92 -0.29
N LEU A 26 6.34 -1.37 0.17
CA LEU A 26 5.82 -1.63 1.51
C LEU A 26 5.40 -3.11 1.65
N GLU A 27 4.73 -3.67 0.65
CA GLU A 27 4.38 -5.10 0.61
C GLU A 27 5.62 -5.99 0.67
N GLN A 28 6.68 -5.64 -0.07
CA GLN A 28 7.95 -6.35 -0.01
C GLN A 28 8.54 -6.33 1.41
N LEU A 29 8.52 -5.19 2.10
CA LEU A 29 9.00 -5.09 3.48
C LEU A 29 8.18 -5.95 4.45
N TYR A 30 6.86 -6.02 4.28
CA TYR A 30 6.01 -6.94 5.06
C TYR A 30 6.34 -8.41 4.76
N GLY A 31 6.67 -8.74 3.50
CA GLY A 31 7.20 -10.05 3.13
C GLY A 31 8.52 -10.37 3.84
N GLU A 32 9.48 -9.45 3.83
CA GLU A 32 10.76 -9.58 4.54
C GLU A 32 10.54 -9.84 6.05
N ARG A 33 9.66 -9.05 6.68
CA ARG A 33 9.31 -9.26 8.10
C ARG A 33 8.72 -10.64 8.35
N THR A 34 7.80 -11.08 7.49
CA THR A 34 7.14 -12.40 7.64
C THR A 34 8.15 -13.54 7.50
N ALA A 35 9.13 -13.39 6.59
CA ALA A 35 10.22 -14.34 6.42
C ALA A 35 11.10 -14.42 7.69
N ILE A 36 11.44 -13.29 8.31
CA ILE A 36 12.18 -13.24 9.58
C ILE A 36 11.37 -13.93 10.69
N GLU A 37 10.08 -13.62 10.82
CA GLU A 37 9.22 -14.25 11.84
C GLU A 37 9.09 -15.77 11.65
N THR A 38 9.03 -16.23 10.39
CA THR A 38 8.97 -17.66 10.06
C THR A 38 10.28 -18.36 10.41
N HIS A 39 11.41 -17.72 10.12
CA HIS A 39 12.74 -18.22 10.49
C HIS A 39 12.89 -18.33 12.02
N GLU A 40 12.49 -17.31 12.78
CA GLU A 40 12.51 -17.33 14.25
C GLU A 40 11.66 -18.48 14.82
N ARG A 41 10.47 -18.74 14.24
CA ARG A 41 9.63 -19.87 14.65
C ARG A 41 10.33 -21.20 14.37
N SER A 42 10.88 -21.37 13.17
CA SER A 42 11.61 -22.60 12.80
C SER A 42 12.78 -22.89 13.74
N LEU A 43 13.58 -21.89 14.09
CA LEU A 43 14.68 -22.06 15.04
C LEU A 43 14.20 -22.47 16.44
N ARG A 44 13.09 -21.89 16.92
CA ARG A 44 12.50 -22.27 18.22
C ARG A 44 11.97 -23.70 18.21
N ASP A 45 11.35 -24.12 17.12
CA ASP A 45 10.80 -25.46 16.99
C ASP A 45 11.92 -26.50 16.89
N GLN A 46 12.98 -26.23 16.13
CA GLN A 46 14.19 -27.06 16.10
C GLN A 46 14.83 -27.20 17.48
N ARG A 47 14.91 -26.10 18.24
CA ARG A 47 15.41 -26.13 19.63
C ARG A 47 14.58 -27.05 20.51
N ARG A 48 13.26 -26.87 20.53
CA ARG A 48 12.34 -27.71 21.32
C ARG A 48 12.43 -29.18 20.93
N GLN A 49 12.54 -29.46 19.63
CA GLN A 49 12.65 -30.82 19.13
C GLN A 49 13.95 -31.47 19.59
N SER A 50 15.09 -30.78 19.48
CA SER A 50 16.38 -31.29 19.97
C SER A 50 16.38 -31.55 21.49
N GLU A 51 15.76 -30.67 22.28
CA GLU A 51 15.60 -30.83 23.72
C GLU A 51 14.69 -32.03 24.05
N SER A 52 13.60 -32.20 23.31
CA SER A 52 12.64 -33.30 23.50
C SER A 52 13.23 -34.65 23.13
N GLU A 53 14.01 -34.75 22.05
CA GLU A 53 14.62 -36.00 21.59
C GLU A 53 15.58 -36.58 22.64
N ILE A 54 16.40 -35.72 23.25
CA ILE A 54 17.32 -36.12 24.33
C ILE A 54 16.55 -36.51 25.60
N CYS A 55 15.50 -35.75 25.95
CA CYS A 55 14.68 -36.04 27.12
C CYS A 55 13.92 -37.36 27.00
N ILE A 56 13.36 -37.67 25.83
CA ILE A 56 12.61 -38.92 25.57
C ILE A 56 13.54 -40.12 25.60
N ARG A 57 14.76 -39.99 25.08
CA ARG A 57 15.72 -41.10 25.03
C ARG A 57 16.23 -41.51 26.41
N GLY A 58 16.20 -40.61 27.40
CA GLY A 58 16.55 -40.89 28.80
C GLY A 58 18.04 -41.14 29.08
N GLU A 59 18.84 -41.42 28.04
CA GLU A 59 20.29 -41.59 28.11
C GLU A 59 20.95 -40.62 27.13
N ALA A 60 21.84 -39.75 27.62
CA ALA A 60 22.59 -38.79 26.82
C ALA A 60 24.09 -39.00 27.05
N THR A 61 24.86 -39.10 25.97
CA THR A 61 26.31 -39.13 26.07
C THR A 61 26.84 -37.71 26.33
N ALA A 62 28.02 -37.60 26.94
CA ALA A 62 28.66 -36.31 27.20
C ALA A 62 28.89 -35.50 25.90
N GLY A 63 29.14 -36.18 24.77
CA GLY A 63 29.29 -35.53 23.47
C GLY A 63 27.99 -34.91 22.94
N GLU A 64 26.85 -35.56 23.14
CA GLU A 64 25.55 -35.03 22.71
C GLU A 64 25.09 -33.87 23.58
N LEU A 65 25.38 -33.90 24.88
CA LEU A 65 25.13 -32.76 25.76
C LEU A 65 25.98 -31.54 25.38
N GLY A 66 27.25 -31.75 25.01
CA GLY A 66 28.10 -30.67 24.48
C GLY A 66 27.62 -30.12 23.13
N ALA A 67 27.13 -30.99 22.24
CA ALA A 67 26.54 -30.58 20.97
C ALA A 67 25.24 -29.79 21.18
N LEU A 68 24.41 -30.18 22.16
CA LEU A 68 23.20 -29.45 22.52
C LEU A 68 23.52 -28.05 23.07
N ASP A 69 24.49 -27.90 23.96
CA ASP A 69 24.91 -26.60 24.49
C ASP A 69 25.42 -25.68 23.37
N ALA A 70 26.29 -26.19 22.49
CA ALA A 70 26.77 -25.45 21.33
C ALA A 70 25.63 -25.02 20.39
N PHE A 71 24.65 -25.91 20.16
CA PHE A 71 23.47 -25.59 19.38
C PHE A 71 22.58 -24.53 20.06
N GLN A 72 22.39 -24.59 21.37
CA GLN A 72 21.64 -23.59 22.13
C GLN A 72 22.29 -22.21 22.05
N GLN A 73 23.61 -22.14 22.19
CA GLN A 73 24.37 -20.89 22.02
C GLN A 73 24.23 -20.33 20.60
N HIS A 74 24.31 -21.20 19.59
CA HIS A 74 24.09 -20.80 18.19
C HIS A 74 22.68 -20.25 17.96
N VAL A 75 21.64 -20.98 18.40
CA VAL A 75 20.24 -20.53 18.29
C VAL A 75 20.03 -19.21 19.02
N GLN A 76 20.63 -19.02 20.20
CA GLN A 76 20.54 -17.76 20.92
C GLN A 76 21.16 -16.60 20.14
N ALA A 77 22.34 -16.81 19.53
CA ALA A 77 22.99 -15.81 18.69
C ALA A 77 22.15 -15.47 17.44
N GLU A 78 21.60 -16.48 16.76
CA GLU A 78 20.72 -16.29 15.58
C GLU A 78 19.41 -15.59 15.94
N MET A 79 18.82 -15.89 17.09
CA MET A 79 17.64 -15.18 17.59
C MET A 79 17.94 -13.70 17.86
N GLN A 80 19.11 -13.37 18.41
CA GLN A 80 19.51 -11.97 18.61
C GLN A 80 19.71 -11.25 17.27
N ARG A 81 20.34 -11.90 16.28
CA ARG A 81 20.51 -11.36 14.93
C ARG A 81 19.15 -11.13 14.25
N SER A 82 18.24 -12.10 14.37
CA SER A 82 16.87 -12.00 13.82
C SER A 82 16.07 -10.87 14.46
N GLN A 83 16.19 -10.67 15.77
CA GLN A 83 15.56 -9.54 16.48
C GLN A 83 16.09 -8.19 15.98
N GLN A 84 17.40 -8.05 15.78
CA GLN A 84 18.00 -6.84 15.23
C GLN A 84 17.53 -6.58 13.79
N ALA A 85 17.51 -7.62 12.95
CA ALA A 85 17.01 -7.55 11.58
C ALA A 85 15.53 -7.15 11.54
N ARG A 86 14.70 -7.71 12.44
CA ARG A 86 13.29 -7.35 12.59
C ARG A 86 13.12 -5.89 13.00
N ALA A 87 13.86 -5.41 14.00
CA ALA A 87 13.80 -4.02 14.43
C ALA A 87 14.26 -3.05 13.32
N ALA A 88 15.23 -3.44 12.50
CA ALA A 88 15.61 -2.68 11.31
C ALA A 88 14.52 -2.69 10.24
N CYS A 89 13.87 -3.84 10.01
CA CYS A 89 12.76 -3.97 9.07
C CYS A 89 11.55 -3.13 9.49
N GLU A 90 11.15 -3.17 10.76
CA GLU A 90 10.04 -2.35 11.28
C GLU A 90 10.31 -0.85 11.12
N ARG A 91 11.55 -0.40 11.35
CA ARG A 91 11.93 0.99 11.08
C ARG A 91 11.77 1.36 9.61
N ARG A 92 12.16 0.47 8.69
CA ARG A 92 11.96 0.65 7.24
C ARG A 92 10.47 0.67 6.88
N ILE A 93 9.65 -0.20 7.47
CA ILE A 93 8.19 -0.24 7.28
C ILE A 93 7.57 1.09 7.71
N HIS A 94 7.89 1.58 8.91
CA HIS A 94 7.37 2.86 9.39
C HIS A 94 7.77 4.03 8.48
N ALA A 95 9.02 4.11 8.07
CA ALA A 95 9.47 5.14 7.12
C ALA A 95 8.73 5.05 5.78
N GLN A 96 8.53 3.83 5.26
CA GLN A 96 7.82 3.61 4.00
C GLN A 96 6.32 3.95 4.10
N LEU A 97 5.68 3.69 5.24
CA LEU A 97 4.28 4.06 5.50
C LEU A 97 4.06 5.57 5.41
N GLU A 98 4.98 6.36 5.95
CA GLU A 98 4.91 7.83 5.85
C GLU A 98 5.02 8.29 4.39
N ILE A 99 5.92 7.68 3.61
CA ILE A 99 6.08 7.96 2.18
C ILE A 99 4.80 7.62 1.42
N VAL A 100 4.26 6.40 1.61
CA VAL A 100 3.02 5.95 0.96
C VAL A 100 1.85 6.87 1.32
N THR A 101 1.74 7.26 2.59
CA THR A 101 0.69 8.17 3.06
C THR A 101 0.80 9.54 2.39
N GLY A 102 2.01 10.09 2.27
CA GLY A 102 2.27 11.32 1.52
C GLY A 102 1.84 11.21 0.06
N LYS A 103 2.24 10.14 -0.63
CA LYS A 103 1.90 9.93 -2.04
C LYS A 103 0.39 9.73 -2.26
N ARG A 104 -0.28 9.01 -1.37
CA ARG A 104 -1.75 8.88 -1.39
C ARG A 104 -2.45 10.22 -1.19
N ARG A 105 -1.95 11.09 -0.32
CA ARG A 105 -2.50 12.44 -0.12
C ARG A 105 -2.36 13.29 -1.38
N GLU A 106 -1.20 13.25 -2.06
CA GLU A 106 -0.98 13.94 -3.34
C GLU A 106 -1.97 13.49 -4.41
N VAL A 107 -2.20 12.18 -4.54
CA VAL A 107 -3.17 11.61 -5.49
C VAL A 107 -4.59 12.09 -5.17
N LYS A 108 -5.02 11.98 -3.90
CA LYS A 108 -6.35 12.40 -3.45
C LYS A 108 -6.61 13.88 -3.72
N LEU A 109 -5.59 14.74 -3.60
CA LEU A 109 -5.70 16.16 -3.90
C LEU A 109 -6.01 16.40 -5.39
N LEU A 110 -5.29 15.72 -6.29
CA LEU A 110 -5.51 15.83 -7.73
C LEU A 110 -6.87 15.27 -8.15
N GLU A 111 -7.33 14.18 -7.53
CA GLU A 111 -8.67 13.62 -7.77
C GLU A 111 -9.77 14.59 -7.35
N LYS A 112 -9.63 15.23 -6.18
CA LYS A 112 -10.56 16.27 -5.73
C LYS A 112 -10.59 17.45 -6.70
N LEU A 113 -9.43 17.92 -7.16
CA LEU A 113 -9.34 19.01 -8.13
C LEU A 113 -10.01 18.64 -9.46
N LYS A 114 -9.80 17.41 -9.95
CA LYS A 114 -10.46 16.90 -11.15
C LYS A 114 -11.97 16.87 -10.99
N LEU A 115 -12.46 16.41 -9.83
CA LEU A 115 -13.89 16.37 -9.53
C LEU A 115 -14.50 17.78 -9.53
N GLN A 116 -13.87 18.74 -8.85
CA GLN A 116 -14.33 20.13 -8.81
C GLN A 116 -14.40 20.77 -10.21
N ARG A 117 -13.38 20.55 -11.05
CA ARG A 117 -13.40 21.05 -12.42
C ARG A 117 -14.47 20.38 -13.27
N ARG A 118 -14.71 19.09 -13.05
CA ARG A 118 -15.77 18.35 -13.75
C ARG A 118 -17.16 18.85 -13.36
N THR A 119 -17.39 19.14 -12.08
CA THR A 119 -18.67 19.69 -11.62
C THR A 119 -18.93 21.09 -12.17
N ALA A 120 -17.91 21.95 -12.19
CA ALA A 120 -18.01 23.28 -12.79
C ALA A 120 -18.33 23.19 -14.28
N TRP A 121 -17.56 22.39 -15.04
CA TRP A 121 -17.81 22.16 -16.46
C TRP A 121 -19.22 21.63 -16.75
N LYS A 122 -19.72 20.71 -15.91
CA LYS A 122 -21.08 20.17 -16.06
C LYS A 122 -22.14 21.25 -15.85
N SER A 123 -21.97 22.11 -14.84
CA SER A 123 -22.90 23.19 -14.55
C SER A 123 -22.93 24.23 -15.68
N ASP A 124 -21.77 24.60 -16.22
CA ASP A 124 -21.67 25.51 -17.36
C ASP A 124 -22.33 24.92 -18.60
N PHE A 125 -22.08 23.64 -18.87
CA PHE A 125 -22.69 22.92 -19.99
C PHE A 125 -24.22 22.80 -19.86
N GLU A 126 -24.73 22.49 -18.67
CA GLU A 126 -26.18 22.46 -18.40
C GLU A 126 -26.81 23.84 -18.61
N ARG A 127 -26.10 24.92 -18.23
CA ARG A 127 -26.54 26.30 -18.47
C ARG A 127 -26.57 26.66 -19.96
N GLU A 128 -25.53 26.30 -20.72
CA GLU A 128 -25.49 26.50 -22.17
C GLU A 128 -26.67 25.79 -22.86
N ILE A 129 -26.98 24.55 -22.46
CA ILE A 129 -28.14 23.81 -23.00
C ILE A 129 -29.46 24.51 -22.67
N ALA A 130 -29.64 24.93 -21.41
CA ALA A 130 -30.85 25.63 -20.98
C ALA A 130 -31.07 26.92 -21.78
N GLN A 131 -30.00 27.70 -21.98
CA GLN A 131 -30.06 28.93 -22.77
C GLN A 131 -30.41 28.65 -24.24
N GLN A 132 -29.79 27.64 -24.86
CA GLN A 132 -30.13 27.25 -26.24
C GLN A 132 -31.59 26.78 -26.38
N ALA A 133 -32.12 26.09 -25.37
CA ALA A 133 -33.52 25.67 -25.36
C ALA A 133 -34.48 26.86 -25.24
N GLU A 134 -34.16 27.84 -24.39
CA GLU A 134 -34.93 29.09 -24.23
C GLU A 134 -34.92 29.93 -25.51
N GLU A 135 -33.74 30.14 -26.11
CA GLU A 135 -33.60 30.84 -27.40
C GLU A 135 -34.39 30.15 -28.51
N SER A 136 -34.35 28.81 -28.56
CA SER A 136 -35.12 28.02 -29.54
C SER A 136 -36.64 28.14 -29.31
N HIS A 137 -37.06 28.14 -28.06
CA HIS A 137 -38.47 28.30 -27.68
C HIS A 137 -38.99 29.69 -28.04
N LEU A 138 -38.26 30.75 -27.69
CA LEU A 138 -38.58 32.14 -28.06
C LEU A 138 -38.62 32.33 -29.58
N ALA A 139 -37.67 31.74 -30.31
CA ALA A 139 -37.65 31.81 -31.78
C ALA A 139 -38.82 31.05 -32.44
N ARG A 140 -39.38 30.04 -31.78
CA ARG A 140 -40.61 29.37 -32.23
C ARG A 140 -41.85 30.21 -31.93
N TRP A 141 -41.96 30.70 -30.70
CA TRP A 141 -43.07 31.54 -30.25
C TRP A 141 -43.18 32.85 -31.03
N ASN A 142 -42.06 33.51 -31.34
CA ASN A 142 -42.04 34.69 -32.20
C ASN A 142 -42.49 34.40 -33.63
N ARG A 143 -42.24 33.19 -34.16
CA ARG A 143 -42.75 32.80 -35.49
C ARG A 143 -44.25 32.54 -35.48
N GLU A 144 -44.80 32.01 -34.40
CA GLU A 144 -46.23 31.72 -34.26
C GLU A 144 -47.08 32.97 -33.99
N ASN A 145 -46.50 34.06 -33.45
CA ASN A 145 -47.22 35.30 -33.10
C ASN A 145 -47.00 36.47 -34.08
N ILE A 146 -46.24 36.29 -35.16
CA ILE A 146 -46.00 37.33 -36.19
C ILE A 146 -46.86 37.09 -37.46
N GLU A 147 -47.69 36.05 -37.48
CA GLU A 147 -48.80 35.89 -38.43
C GLU A 147 -50.11 36.47 -37.87
#